data_AF-A0A395NDE2-F1
#
_entry.id   AF-A0A395NDE2-F1
#
_cell.length_a   1.000
_cell.length_b   1.000
_cell.length_c   1.000
_cell.angle_alpha   90.00
_cell.angle_beta   90.00
_cell.angle_gamma   90.00
#
_symmetry.space_group_name_H-M   'P 1'
#
loop_
_entity.id
_entity.type
_entity.pdbx_description
1 polymer ?
#
loop_
_entity_poly.entity_id
_entity_poly.type
_entity_poly.pdbx_seq_one_letter_code
_entity_poly.pdbx_strand_id
1 'polypeptide(L)'
;MQLTTAIFTTLCLALSATADQRICFPLPGDENTIPQAILDLDSQTKLNWAATLCSQLTFPSDGLQEAKTAAADGILGDDGRLYGLELAVHDIQTEDNCRVNANALLGAGACPGGGLLTLSGPLEQWSYITALN
;
A
#
# COMPACT_ATOMS: atom_id res chain seq x y z
N MET A 1 -51.32 5.68 3.69
CA MET A 1 -50.08 6.35 3.23
C MET A 1 -48.90 5.51 3.70
N GLN A 2 -48.28 4.74 2.81
CA GLN A 2 -47.03 4.02 3.08
C GLN A 2 -45.96 4.67 2.21
N LEU A 3 -45.02 5.35 2.86
CA LEU A 3 -43.88 6.00 2.22
C LEU A 3 -42.79 4.94 2.08
N THR A 4 -42.66 4.36 0.89
CA THR A 4 -41.54 3.48 0.55
C THR A 4 -40.30 4.34 0.34
N THR A 5 -39.39 4.33 1.32
CA THR A 5 -38.09 4.99 1.23
C THR A 5 -37.18 4.18 0.31
N ALA A 6 -36.94 4.67 -0.90
CA ALA A 6 -35.94 4.12 -1.80
C ALA A 6 -34.55 4.52 -1.29
N ILE A 7 -33.76 3.54 -0.85
CA ILE A 7 -32.34 3.74 -0.53
C ILE A 7 -31.61 3.88 -1.87
N PHE A 8 -31.23 5.11 -2.21
CA PHE A 8 -30.26 5.35 -3.26
C PHE A 8 -28.88 4.96 -2.73
N THR A 9 -28.46 3.72 -3.03
CA THR A 9 -27.04 3.36 -2.98
C THR A 9 -26.34 4.12 -4.10
N THR A 10 -25.87 5.33 -3.80
CA THR A 10 -24.87 6.02 -4.62
C THR A 10 -23.60 5.18 -4.60
N LEU A 11 -23.49 4.30 -5.58
CA LEU A 11 -22.26 3.69 -6.02
C LEU A 11 -21.38 4.82 -6.53
N CYS A 12 -20.63 5.46 -5.63
CA CYS A 12 -19.58 6.39 -6.02
C CYS A 12 -18.55 5.58 -6.79
N LEU A 13 -18.68 5.62 -8.11
CA LEU A 13 -17.60 5.34 -9.05
C LEU A 13 -16.49 6.32 -8.69
N ALA A 14 -15.60 5.90 -7.79
CA ALA A 14 -14.32 6.54 -7.59
C ALA A 14 -13.67 6.54 -8.98
N LEU A 15 -13.61 7.71 -9.61
CA LEU A 15 -12.77 7.89 -10.77
C LEU A 15 -11.37 7.50 -10.30
N SER A 16 -10.92 6.33 -10.73
CA SER A 16 -9.52 5.97 -10.62
C SER A 16 -8.78 7.07 -11.38
N ALA A 17 -8.14 7.99 -10.66
CA ALA A 17 -7.00 8.69 -11.21
C ALA A 17 -6.11 7.58 -11.78
N THR A 18 -6.06 7.48 -13.09
CA THR A 18 -5.28 6.45 -13.76
C THR A 18 -3.85 6.70 -13.33
N ALA A 19 -3.25 5.76 -12.60
CA ALA A 19 -1.83 5.83 -12.32
C ALA A 19 -1.09 5.92 -13.66
N ASP A 20 -0.17 6.87 -13.75
CA ASP A 20 0.62 7.07 -14.97
C ASP A 20 1.57 5.89 -15.15
N GLN A 21 2.15 5.37 -14.05
CA GLN A 21 2.95 4.14 -14.05
C GLN A 21 2.81 3.35 -12.74
N ARG A 22 2.92 2.02 -12.86
CA ARG A 22 3.06 1.09 -11.73
C ARG A 22 4.30 0.23 -11.94
N ILE A 23 5.23 0.26 -10.99
CA ILE A 23 6.46 -0.54 -11.01
C ILE A 23 6.42 -1.54 -9.85
N CYS A 24 6.39 -2.83 -10.15
CA CYS A 24 6.35 -3.89 -9.14
C CYS A 24 7.74 -4.40 -8.78
N PHE A 25 7.94 -4.68 -7.50
CA PHE A 25 9.15 -5.29 -6.96
C PHE A 25 8.87 -6.71 -6.42
N PRO A 26 9.87 -7.60 -6.45
CA PRO A 26 11.19 -7.42 -7.10
C PRO A 26 11.06 -7.26 -8.62
N LEU A 27 12.00 -6.55 -9.25
CA LEU A 27 12.01 -6.44 -10.71
C LEU A 27 12.40 -7.81 -11.31
N PRO A 28 11.90 -8.17 -12.51
CA PRO A 28 12.30 -9.41 -13.16
C PRO A 28 13.82 -9.48 -13.37
N GLY A 29 14.46 -10.51 -12.78
CA GLY A 29 15.90 -10.71 -12.85
C GLY A 29 16.69 -10.20 -11.64
N ASP A 30 16.04 -9.49 -10.71
CA ASP A 30 16.64 -9.18 -9.41
C ASP A 30 16.54 -10.40 -8.49
N GLU A 31 17.64 -10.75 -7.82
CA GLU A 31 17.61 -11.72 -6.74
C GLU A 31 16.80 -11.13 -5.58
N ASN A 32 15.61 -11.67 -5.35
CA ASN A 32 14.83 -11.25 -4.22
C ASN A 32 15.45 -11.81 -2.93
N THR A 33 15.92 -10.91 -2.07
CA THR A 33 16.44 -11.26 -0.75
C THR A 33 15.34 -11.47 0.29
N ILE A 34 14.08 -11.24 -0.09
CA ILE A 34 12.90 -11.50 0.74
C ILE A 34 12.47 -12.96 0.55
N PRO A 35 12.36 -13.76 1.63
CA PRO A 35 11.88 -15.13 1.56
C PRO A 35 10.51 -15.23 0.90
N GLN A 36 10.31 -16.29 0.10
CA GLN A 36 9.06 -16.51 -0.61
C GLN A 36 7.85 -16.58 0.33
N ALA A 37 7.99 -17.14 1.53
CA ALA A 37 6.94 -17.18 2.55
C ALA A 37 6.46 -15.77 2.98
N ILE A 38 7.33 -14.76 2.91
CA ILE A 38 6.99 -13.36 3.20
C ILE A 38 6.32 -12.71 1.98
N LEU A 39 6.78 -13.02 0.77
CA LEU A 39 6.14 -12.54 -0.47
C LEU A 39 4.75 -13.11 -0.67
N ASP A 40 4.53 -14.34 -0.21
CA ASP A 40 3.26 -15.05 -0.31
C ASP A 40 2.30 -14.76 0.86
N LEU A 41 2.66 -13.83 1.76
CA LEU A 41 1.72 -13.33 2.75
C LEU A 41 0.44 -12.87 2.08
N ASP A 42 -0.68 -13.17 2.72
CA ASP A 42 -1.99 -12.81 2.20
C ASP A 42 -2.11 -11.29 2.03
N SER A 43 -2.89 -10.87 1.04
CA SER A 43 -3.06 -9.45 0.75
C SER A 43 -3.66 -8.69 1.93
N GLN A 44 -4.50 -9.31 2.77
CA GLN A 44 -5.10 -8.62 3.91
C GLN A 44 -4.05 -8.24 4.95
N THR A 45 -3.09 -9.12 5.23
CA THR A 45 -1.95 -8.80 6.11
C THR A 45 -1.16 -7.61 5.60
N LYS A 46 -0.82 -7.59 4.30
CA LYS A 46 -0.08 -6.47 3.68
C LYS A 46 -0.88 -5.17 3.70
N LEU A 47 -2.18 -5.23 3.44
CA LEU A 47 -3.08 -4.07 3.48
C LEU A 47 -3.30 -3.56 4.91
N ASN A 48 -3.29 -4.43 5.92
CA ASN A 48 -3.37 -4.01 7.32
C ASN A 48 -2.12 -3.24 7.74
N TRP A 49 -0.92 -3.67 7.32
CA TRP A 49 0.29 -2.88 7.49
C TRP A 49 0.14 -1.53 6.80
N ALA A 50 -0.22 -1.50 5.52
CA ALA A 50 -0.37 -0.25 4.79
C ALA A 50 -1.40 0.70 5.41
N ALA A 51 -2.55 0.19 5.85
CA ALA A 51 -3.58 0.99 6.52
C ALA A 51 -3.07 1.60 7.84
N THR A 52 -2.28 0.84 8.60
CA THR A 52 -1.63 1.29 9.83
C THR A 52 -0.62 2.39 9.51
N LEU A 53 0.24 2.19 8.49
CA LEU A 53 1.24 3.18 8.10
C LEU A 53 0.61 4.46 7.53
N CYS A 54 -0.41 4.35 6.67
CA CYS A 54 -1.16 5.52 6.20
C CYS A 54 -1.72 6.33 7.38
N SER A 55 -2.24 5.70 8.44
CA SER A 55 -2.75 6.44 9.62
C SER A 55 -1.67 7.11 10.48
N GLN A 56 -0.40 6.79 10.27
CA GLN A 56 0.73 7.42 10.97
C GLN A 56 1.25 8.67 10.23
N LEU A 57 0.89 8.84 8.97
CA LEU A 57 1.31 9.96 8.14
C LEU A 57 0.41 11.17 8.34
N THR A 58 0.92 12.36 8.04
CA THR A 58 0.14 13.60 8.07
C THR A 58 -0.34 13.95 6.67
N PHE A 59 -1.61 14.31 6.52
CA PHE A 59 -2.18 14.74 5.24
C PHE A 59 -2.74 16.18 5.33
N PRO A 60 -2.61 17.01 4.29
CA PRO A 60 -1.94 16.73 3.01
C PRO A 60 -0.41 16.58 3.17
N SER A 61 0.19 15.77 2.31
CA SER A 61 1.63 15.49 2.32
C SER A 61 2.33 16.29 1.24
N ASP A 62 2.58 17.59 1.46
CA ASP A 62 3.21 18.50 0.49
C ASP A 62 4.72 18.22 0.23
N GLY A 63 5.21 17.05 0.66
CA GLY A 63 6.58 16.59 0.54
C GLY A 63 6.68 15.10 0.87
N LEU A 64 7.89 14.57 0.87
CA LEU A 64 8.13 13.14 1.11
C LEU A 64 7.91 12.82 2.59
N GLN A 65 7.01 11.90 2.88
CA GLN A 65 6.85 11.32 4.20
C GLN A 65 6.96 9.80 4.12
N GLU A 66 7.57 9.20 5.14
CA GLU A 66 7.84 7.77 5.21
C GLU A 66 7.36 7.22 6.55
N ALA A 67 6.82 6.01 6.52
CA ALA A 67 6.46 5.23 7.69
C ALA A 67 6.89 3.79 7.49
N LYS A 68 7.26 3.11 8.58
CA LYS A 68 7.71 1.72 8.56
C LYS A 68 7.01 0.93 9.66
N THR A 69 6.65 -0.32 9.37
CA THR A 69 6.05 -1.24 10.33
C THR A 69 6.96 -1.34 11.56
N ALA A 70 6.39 -1.19 12.75
CA ALA A 70 7.13 -1.35 13.99
C ALA A 70 7.61 -2.81 14.11
N ALA A 71 8.80 -3.02 14.69
CA ALA A 71 9.37 -4.37 14.83
C ALA A 71 8.46 -5.35 15.58
N ALA A 72 7.63 -4.85 16.50
CA ALA A 72 6.64 -5.65 17.24
C ALA A 72 5.50 -6.20 16.37
N ASP A 73 5.21 -5.56 15.23
CA ASP A 73 4.15 -5.91 14.29
C ASP A 73 4.70 -6.62 13.03
N GLY A 74 6.01 -6.87 13.00
CA GLY A 74 6.69 -7.59 11.93
C GLY A 74 6.46 -9.09 11.97
N ILE A 75 6.68 -9.75 10.83
CA ILE A 75 6.58 -11.21 10.68
C ILE A 75 7.97 -11.80 10.48
N LEU A 76 8.31 -12.81 11.26
CA LEU A 76 9.59 -13.51 11.15
C LEU A 76 9.62 -14.36 9.89
N GLY A 77 10.61 -14.13 9.03
CA GLY A 77 10.92 -14.96 7.87
C GLY A 77 11.78 -16.16 8.21
N ASP A 78 11.82 -17.13 7.30
CA ASP A 78 12.58 -18.38 7.46
C ASP A 78 14.11 -18.17 7.48
N ASP A 79 14.57 -16.98 7.07
CA ASP A 79 15.97 -16.55 7.12
C ASP A 79 16.35 -15.90 8.47
N GLY A 80 15.42 -15.83 9.42
CA GLY A 80 15.61 -15.28 10.76
C GLY A 80 15.47 -13.76 10.86
N ARG A 81 15.05 -13.08 9.78
CA ARG A 81 14.78 -11.63 9.78
C ARG A 81 13.32 -11.33 10.02
N LEU A 82 13.04 -10.21 10.68
CA LEU A 82 11.70 -9.67 10.82
C LEU A 82 11.38 -8.82 9.58
N TYR A 83 10.24 -9.08 8.96
CA TYR A 83 9.76 -8.35 7.80
C TYR A 83 8.54 -7.52 8.15
N GLY A 84 8.41 -6.38 7.49
CA GLY A 84 7.23 -5.55 7.53
C GLY A 84 7.11 -4.75 6.24
N LEU A 85 6.36 -3.66 6.30
CA LEU A 85 6.16 -2.75 5.19
C LEU A 85 6.88 -1.43 5.46
N GLU A 86 7.46 -0.86 4.43
CA GLU A 86 7.84 0.54 4.35
C GLU A 86 6.92 1.22 3.35
N LEU A 87 6.33 2.33 3.75
CA LEU A 87 5.40 3.10 2.94
C LEU A 87 5.88 4.54 2.91
N ALA A 88 5.99 5.09 1.70
CA ALA A 88 6.30 6.48 1.51
C ALA A 88 5.25 7.14 0.62
N VAL A 89 5.02 8.44 0.82
CA VAL A 89 4.07 9.24 0.04
C VAL A 89 4.69 10.59 -0.30
N HIS A 90 4.37 11.10 -1.50
CA HIS A 90 4.74 12.43 -1.94
C HIS A 90 3.53 13.10 -2.62
N ASP A 91 3.21 14.31 -2.18
CA ASP A 91 2.08 15.14 -2.65
C ASP A 91 0.67 14.54 -2.45
N ILE A 92 0.53 13.43 -1.70
CA ILE A 92 -0.77 12.79 -1.45
C ILE A 92 -1.65 13.62 -0.51
N GLN A 93 -2.92 13.78 -0.87
CA GLN A 93 -3.82 14.72 -0.22
C GLN A 93 -4.61 14.14 0.96
N THR A 94 -4.87 12.83 0.99
CA THR A 94 -5.70 12.19 2.02
C THR A 94 -5.21 10.80 2.39
N GLU A 95 -5.53 10.38 3.61
CA GLU A 95 -5.31 9.01 4.08
C GLU A 95 -6.05 7.98 3.22
N ASP A 96 -7.27 8.30 2.77
CA ASP A 96 -8.03 7.43 1.87
C ASP A 96 -7.32 7.23 0.52
N ASN A 97 -6.70 8.27 -0.03
CA ASN A 97 -5.91 8.15 -1.26
C ASN A 97 -4.69 7.23 -1.03
N CYS A 98 -4.00 7.40 0.10
CA CYS A 98 -2.91 6.52 0.51
C CYS A 98 -3.33 5.04 0.55
N ARG A 99 -4.49 4.75 1.15
CA ARG A 99 -5.03 3.38 1.26
C ARG A 99 -5.44 2.80 -0.08
N VAL A 100 -6.08 3.58 -0.95
CA VAL A 100 -6.48 3.16 -2.30
C VAL A 100 -5.25 2.80 -3.13
N ASN A 101 -4.21 3.64 -3.11
CA ASN A 101 -2.97 3.40 -3.83
C ASN A 101 -2.23 2.18 -3.27
N ALA A 102 -2.18 2.03 -1.94
CA ALA A 102 -1.59 0.85 -1.30
C ALA A 102 -2.31 -0.44 -1.73
N ASN A 103 -3.64 -0.40 -1.88
CA ASN A 103 -4.40 -1.53 -2.40
C ASN A 103 -4.05 -1.87 -3.86
N ALA A 104 -3.76 -0.87 -4.69
CA ALA A 104 -3.29 -1.11 -6.06
C ALA A 104 -1.88 -1.75 -6.13
N LEU A 105 -1.07 -1.58 -5.08
CA LEU A 105 0.30 -2.09 -4.96
C LEU A 105 0.41 -3.43 -4.23
N LEU A 106 -0.42 -3.67 -3.21
CA LEU A 106 -0.32 -4.79 -2.27
C LEU A 106 -1.54 -5.72 -2.24
N GLY A 107 -2.61 -5.36 -2.97
CA GLY A 107 -3.85 -6.14 -3.05
C GLY A 107 -3.69 -7.48 -3.78
N ALA A 108 -4.80 -8.22 -3.90
CA ALA A 108 -4.81 -9.51 -4.57
C ALA A 108 -4.35 -9.38 -6.03
N GLY A 109 -3.35 -10.17 -6.43
CA GLY A 109 -2.76 -10.11 -7.78
C GLY A 109 -1.94 -8.85 -8.07
N ALA A 110 -1.63 -8.04 -7.05
CA ALA A 110 -0.75 -6.89 -7.16
C ALA A 110 0.74 -7.29 -7.06
N CYS A 111 1.60 -6.35 -6.69
CA CYS A 111 3.04 -6.56 -6.67
C CYS A 111 3.46 -7.43 -5.47
N PRO A 112 4.15 -8.59 -5.67
CA PRO A 112 4.46 -9.53 -4.59
C PRO A 112 5.23 -8.91 -3.42
N GLY A 113 6.28 -8.13 -3.73
CA GLY A 113 7.10 -7.41 -2.75
C GLY A 113 6.70 -5.94 -2.57
N GLY A 114 5.60 -5.52 -3.17
CA GLY A 114 5.19 -4.11 -3.23
C GLY A 114 5.70 -3.37 -4.46
N GLY A 115 5.51 -2.05 -4.52
CA GLY A 115 5.75 -1.29 -5.73
C GLY A 115 5.79 0.23 -5.56
N LEU A 116 6.05 0.89 -6.69
CA LEU A 116 5.90 2.33 -6.88
C LEU A 116 4.65 2.57 -7.74
N LEU A 117 3.82 3.50 -7.29
CA LEU A 117 2.74 4.08 -8.06
C LEU A 117 3.06 5.55 -8.32
N THR A 118 3.25 5.93 -9.58
CA THR A 118 3.30 7.34 -9.97
C THR A 118 1.92 7.74 -10.52
N LEU A 119 1.41 8.88 -10.05
CA LEU A 119 0.11 9.43 -10.43
C LEU A 119 0.35 10.75 -11.19
N SER A 120 -0.68 11.26 -11.87
CA SER A 120 -0.57 12.51 -12.65
C SER A 120 -0.02 13.68 -11.85
N GLY A 121 1.18 14.16 -12.22
CA GLY A 121 1.88 15.26 -11.54
C GLY A 121 3.04 14.75 -10.66
N PRO A 122 3.37 15.43 -9.55
CA PRO A 122 4.44 15.02 -8.63
C PRO A 122 3.99 13.96 -7.60
N LEU A 123 2.78 13.41 -7.77
CA LEU A 123 2.13 12.49 -6.85
C LEU A 123 2.76 11.09 -6.94
N GLU A 124 3.35 10.61 -5.84
CA GLU A 124 4.01 9.31 -5.80
C GLU A 124 3.68 8.55 -4.51
N GLN A 125 3.54 7.23 -4.63
CA GLN A 125 3.44 6.34 -3.48
C GLN A 125 4.34 5.12 -3.65
N TRP A 126 5.09 4.83 -2.59
CA TRP A 126 5.91 3.65 -2.46
C TRP A 126 5.32 2.76 -1.37
N SER A 127 5.30 1.46 -1.60
CA SER A 127 4.93 0.49 -0.58
C SER A 127 5.72 -0.78 -0.82
N TYR A 128 6.71 -1.08 0.02
CA TYR A 128 7.63 -2.20 -0.17
C TYR A 128 7.74 -3.07 1.07
N ILE A 129 7.78 -4.37 0.88
CA ILE A 129 8.17 -5.30 1.95
C ILE A 129 9.67 -5.13 2.20
N THR A 130 10.06 -5.00 3.47
CA THR A 130 11.45 -4.79 3.85
C THR A 130 11.77 -5.45 5.19
N ALA A 131 13.05 -5.73 5.43
CA ALA A 131 13.54 -6.21 6.72
C ALA A 131 13.54 -5.07 7.76
N LEU A 132 13.22 -5.41 9.00
CA LEU A 132 13.11 -4.50 10.14
C LEU A 132 14.32 -4.60 11.10
N ASN A 133 15.19 -5.59 10.91
CA ASN A 133 16.37 -5.86 11.75
C ASN A 133 17.58 -6.38 10.95
#